data_AF-A0A3Q7YBZ8-F1
#
_entry.id   AF-A0A3Q7YBZ8-F1
#
_cell.length_a   1.000
_cell.length_b   1.000
_cell.length_c   1.000
_cell.angle_alpha   90.00
_cell.angle_beta   90.00
_cell.angle_gamma   90.00
#
_symmetry.space_group_name_H-M   'P 1'
#
loop_
_entity.id
_entity.type
_entity.pdbx_description
1 polymer ?
#
loop_
_entity_poly.entity_id
_entity_poly.type
_entity_poly.pdbx_seq_one_letter_code
_entity_poly.pdbx_strand_id
1 'polypeptide(L)'
;MMRSLKTSRFTSSSRCFFQQFFVSCVSILLIVVSTGGYKKVIASRHLVEVNHQGYPTWFPTDDRILLFELRKGLARPNTIVAKDGSGQYKTVTAAINSYPKNHRGRYVIYVKMGVYHEYITIDAEKRKILLYGDGLTNTIITGNKNRQSGLGTNETATFSTLGDDFIAMSIAFENKAGPKAQQAVAVRVEGQRSVFFRCAFLGYQDTLYANRGVQFYRNCEIYGTIDFIFGMGTTLIQNSKILVRKPIQGQQNIVVADGSSNKFMHTGIVLQNCSIIPDIELYPYRYTVKTYLARPWKAFSRAIFINNYFDDFIQREGYMIWSINETNTANSYFAEFGNVGPGANATSRVKWAKGVINKDEVVRFTAEITKDEAVRFTAEPWLNASTWLPFTSVPYNKGL
;
A
#
# COMPACT_ATOMS: atom_id res chain seq x y z
N MET A 1 25.28 -37.90 53.41
CA MET A 1 26.58 -37.63 54.08
C MET A 1 27.24 -36.49 53.30
N MET A 2 27.53 -35.31 53.88
CA MET A 2 28.82 -34.95 54.55
C MET A 2 30.04 -35.23 53.65
N ARG A 3 31.08 -34.39 53.44
CA ARG A 3 31.58 -33.08 53.95
C ARG A 3 32.76 -32.64 53.01
N SER A 4 33.35 -31.44 52.93
CA SER A 4 33.12 -30.09 53.53
C SER A 4 33.97 -28.97 52.84
N LEU A 5 33.36 -27.82 52.51
CA LEU A 5 33.86 -26.41 52.58
C LEU A 5 35.34 -26.00 52.29
N LYS A 6 35.50 -24.95 51.46
CA LYS A 6 36.28 -23.69 51.66
C LYS A 6 36.04 -22.80 50.41
N THR A 7 35.46 -21.59 50.38
CA THR A 7 35.51 -20.32 51.14
C THR A 7 36.76 -19.46 50.96
N SER A 8 36.63 -18.38 50.18
CA SER A 8 37.17 -17.04 50.49
C SER A 8 36.17 -15.96 50.05
N ARG A 9 36.10 -14.85 50.78
CA ARG A 9 35.16 -13.72 50.65
C ARG A 9 35.95 -12.40 50.76
N PHE A 10 35.22 -11.27 50.72
CA PHE A 10 35.62 -9.88 51.04
C PHE A 10 36.26 -9.13 49.83
N THR A 11 35.87 -7.88 49.48
CA THR A 11 34.89 -6.97 50.11
C THR A 11 34.26 -5.94 49.17
N SER A 12 33.06 -5.49 49.58
CA SER A 12 32.41 -4.19 49.31
C SER A 12 33.37 -3.00 49.10
N SER A 13 33.03 -1.95 48.36
CA SER A 13 31.77 -1.18 48.41
C SER A 13 31.53 -0.42 47.07
N SER A 14 30.53 0.44 46.85
CA SER A 14 29.58 1.07 47.77
C SER A 14 28.16 1.24 47.15
N ARG A 15 27.61 2.46 47.14
CA ARG A 15 26.20 2.82 46.89
C ARG A 15 26.04 4.31 46.53
N CYS A 16 24.96 4.58 45.80
CA CYS A 16 23.99 5.68 46.00
C CYS A 16 23.94 6.88 45.02
N PHE A 17 22.74 7.47 45.00
CA PHE A 17 22.19 8.62 44.28
C PHE A 17 21.81 8.45 42.80
N PHE A 18 20.75 9.09 42.28
CA PHE A 18 19.32 9.31 42.63
C PHE A 18 18.75 10.18 41.47
N GLN A 19 17.47 10.00 41.12
CA GLN A 19 16.58 10.92 40.38
C GLN A 19 16.99 11.62 39.05
N GLN A 20 16.35 11.17 37.96
CA GLN A 20 15.18 11.85 37.32
C GLN A 20 15.32 13.34 36.89
N PHE A 21 15.15 13.63 35.59
CA PHE A 21 14.49 14.87 35.11
C PHE A 21 13.81 14.73 33.73
N PHE A 22 12.98 15.72 33.39
CA PHE A 22 11.90 15.69 32.40
C PHE A 22 12.20 16.44 31.08
N VAL A 23 11.22 16.36 30.16
CA VAL A 23 11.12 17.01 28.83
C VAL A 23 11.18 18.55 28.86
N SER A 24 11.90 19.17 27.89
CA SER A 24 11.57 20.45 27.20
C SER A 24 12.61 20.68 26.07
N CYS A 25 12.36 20.92 24.77
CA CYS A 25 11.41 21.71 23.98
C CYS A 25 11.97 23.07 23.48
N VAL A 26 11.68 23.39 22.20
CA VAL A 26 11.88 24.67 21.45
C VAL A 26 13.30 25.13 21.10
N SER A 27 13.53 25.33 19.80
CA SER A 27 14.38 26.40 19.24
C SER A 27 13.86 26.79 17.84
N ILE A 28 13.46 28.05 17.67
CA ILE A 28 13.09 28.71 16.40
C ILE A 28 13.75 30.10 16.41
N LEU A 29 14.02 30.67 15.22
CA LEU A 29 14.58 32.01 14.87
C LEU A 29 16.08 32.03 14.51
N LEU A 30 16.56 32.83 13.53
CA LEU A 30 15.89 33.45 12.36
C LEU A 30 16.97 33.85 11.31
N ILE A 31 16.61 33.82 10.02
CA ILE A 31 17.05 34.66 8.87
C ILE A 31 18.46 35.29 8.84
N VAL A 32 19.15 35.09 7.70
CA VAL A 32 19.83 36.17 6.95
C VAL A 32 19.27 36.19 5.52
N VAL A 33 19.05 37.39 4.97
CA VAL A 33 18.53 37.60 3.59
C VAL A 33 19.68 37.97 2.66
N SER A 34 19.76 37.35 1.48
CA SER A 34 20.25 38.04 0.27
C SER A 34 19.77 37.38 -1.03
N THR A 35 19.10 38.19 -1.86
CA THR A 35 18.88 38.14 -3.32
C THR A 35 19.03 36.83 -4.10
N GLY A 36 17.95 36.43 -4.80
CA GLY A 36 17.98 35.41 -5.86
C GLY A 36 16.58 34.95 -6.23
N GLY A 37 16.04 35.43 -7.36
CA GLY A 37 14.64 35.23 -7.71
C GLY A 37 14.26 33.80 -8.10
N TYR A 38 13.61 33.07 -7.19
CA TYR A 38 12.86 31.85 -7.51
C TYR A 38 11.42 31.98 -7.04
N LYS A 39 10.45 31.83 -7.97
CA LYS A 39 9.03 31.74 -7.63
C LYS A 39 8.79 30.45 -6.85
N LYS A 40 8.87 30.56 -5.52
CA LYS A 40 8.58 29.50 -4.57
C LYS A 40 7.14 29.03 -4.80
N VAL A 41 6.97 27.82 -5.34
CA VAL A 41 5.66 27.17 -5.42
C VAL A 41 5.20 26.97 -3.97
N ILE A 42 4.23 27.77 -3.54
CA ILE A 42 3.60 27.61 -2.24
C ILE A 42 2.70 26.39 -2.34
N ALA A 43 3.28 25.21 -2.10
CA ALA A 43 2.51 24.06 -1.70
C ALA A 43 1.74 24.47 -0.45
N SER A 44 0.41 24.53 -0.54
CA SER A 44 -0.45 24.82 0.59
C SER A 44 -0.30 23.70 1.61
N ARG A 45 0.61 23.91 2.57
CA ARG A 45 0.67 23.12 3.79
C ARG A 45 -0.59 23.49 4.56
N HIS A 46 -1.66 22.72 4.36
CA HIS A 46 -2.75 22.68 5.32
C HIS A 46 -2.12 22.40 6.68
N LEU A 47 -2.12 23.41 7.55
CA LEU A 47 -1.66 23.27 8.92
C LEU A 47 -2.58 22.24 9.57
N VAL A 48 -2.03 21.08 9.86
CA VAL A 48 -2.73 20.05 10.62
C VAL A 48 -2.86 20.60 12.03
N GLU A 49 -4.07 20.97 12.44
CA GLU A 49 -4.34 21.35 13.82
C GLU A 49 -3.91 20.22 14.73
N VAL A 50 -3.10 20.55 15.75
CA VAL A 50 -2.62 19.59 16.74
C VAL A 50 -3.13 19.95 18.13
N ASN A 51 -3.43 18.94 18.92
CA ASN A 51 -3.79 19.08 20.32
C ASN A 51 -2.56 19.42 21.20
N HIS A 52 -2.77 19.67 22.49
CA HIS A 52 -1.71 19.99 23.47
C HIS A 52 -0.61 18.93 23.61
N GLN A 53 -0.79 17.73 23.03
CA GLN A 53 0.18 16.64 23.03
C GLN A 53 0.94 16.52 21.69
N GLY A 54 0.75 17.48 20.76
CA GLY A 54 1.41 17.50 19.45
C GLY A 54 0.79 16.58 18.40
N TYR A 55 -0.40 16.04 18.63
CA TYR A 55 -1.06 15.09 17.72
C TYR A 55 -2.24 15.72 16.97
N PRO A 56 -2.52 15.34 15.71
CA PRO A 56 -3.63 15.89 14.93
C PRO A 56 -4.97 15.79 15.64
N THR A 57 -5.75 16.87 15.65
CA THR A 57 -7.08 16.94 16.30
C THR A 57 -8.07 15.91 15.74
N TRP A 58 -7.93 15.54 14.46
CA TRP A 58 -8.75 14.50 13.81
C TRP A 58 -8.41 13.07 14.26
N PHE A 59 -7.29 12.84 14.94
CA PHE A 59 -6.90 11.53 15.47
C PHE A 59 -6.83 11.51 17.02
N PRO A 60 -7.94 11.12 17.69
CA PRO A 60 -8.03 11.04 19.15
C PRO A 60 -6.93 10.19 19.79
N THR A 61 -6.61 10.53 21.03
CA THR A 61 -5.66 9.76 21.85
C THR A 61 -6.11 8.31 22.06
N ASP A 62 -7.42 8.11 22.21
CA ASP A 62 -8.02 6.79 22.46
C ASP A 62 -7.83 5.84 21.26
N ASP A 63 -7.93 6.36 20.03
CA ASP A 63 -7.67 5.59 18.80
C ASP A 63 -6.22 5.06 18.75
N ARG A 64 -5.24 5.80 19.31
CA ARG A 64 -3.83 5.35 19.38
C ARG A 64 -3.64 4.21 20.36
N ILE A 65 -4.23 4.35 21.56
CA ILE A 65 -4.15 3.36 22.63
C ILE A 65 -4.84 2.06 22.18
N LEU A 66 -6.03 2.16 21.60
CA LEU A 66 -6.81 1.04 21.07
C LEU A 66 -6.00 0.17 20.09
N LEU A 67 -5.27 0.78 19.15
CA LEU A 67 -4.46 0.05 18.16
C LEU A 67 -3.25 -0.67 18.77
N PHE A 68 -2.60 -0.03 19.74
CA PHE A 68 -1.48 -0.63 20.47
C PHE A 68 -1.93 -1.79 21.36
N GLU A 69 -3.06 -1.64 22.04
CA GLU A 69 -3.63 -2.66 22.92
C GLU A 69 -4.24 -3.82 22.11
N LEU A 70 -4.84 -3.58 20.94
CA LEU A 70 -5.25 -4.64 20.00
C LEU A 70 -4.05 -5.50 19.57
N ARG A 71 -2.90 -4.89 19.27
CA ARG A 71 -1.67 -5.61 18.90
C ARG A 71 -1.14 -6.49 20.03
N LYS A 72 -1.43 -6.17 21.28
CA LYS A 72 -1.11 -6.99 22.46
C LYS A 72 -2.21 -7.99 22.84
N GLY A 73 -3.35 -7.99 22.15
CA GLY A 73 -4.53 -8.79 22.53
C GLY A 73 -5.27 -8.30 23.77
N LEU A 74 -5.02 -7.06 24.19
CA LEU A 74 -5.55 -6.46 25.43
C LEU A 74 -6.84 -5.65 25.20
N ALA A 75 -7.05 -5.12 24.00
CA ALA A 75 -8.29 -4.42 23.64
C ALA A 75 -9.35 -5.37 23.07
N ARG A 76 -10.62 -5.11 23.43
CA ARG A 76 -11.77 -5.79 22.83
C ARG A 76 -12.21 -5.09 21.54
N PRO A 77 -12.51 -5.81 20.45
CA PRO A 77 -13.14 -5.22 19.27
C PRO A 77 -14.56 -4.75 19.59
N ASN A 78 -15.08 -3.79 18.81
CA ASN A 78 -16.49 -3.38 18.92
C ASN A 78 -17.42 -4.51 18.46
N THR A 79 -17.04 -5.23 17.40
CA THR A 79 -17.78 -6.38 16.89
C THR A 79 -16.89 -7.55 16.50
N ILE A 80 -17.40 -8.77 16.70
CA ILE A 80 -16.79 -10.03 16.31
C ILE A 80 -17.67 -10.74 15.29
N VAL A 81 -17.08 -11.09 14.15
CA VAL A 81 -17.67 -11.92 13.10
C VAL A 81 -17.08 -13.33 13.19
N ALA A 82 -17.93 -14.36 13.24
CA ALA A 82 -17.49 -15.75 13.23
C ALA A 82 -18.54 -16.67 12.60
N LYS A 83 -18.14 -17.48 11.62
CA LYS A 83 -19.07 -18.40 10.91
C LYS A 83 -19.60 -19.53 11.79
N ASP A 84 -18.83 -19.93 12.80
CA ASP A 84 -19.17 -20.97 13.79
C ASP A 84 -20.21 -20.51 14.82
N GLY A 85 -20.57 -19.22 14.85
CA GLY A 85 -21.48 -18.64 15.84
C GLY A 85 -20.80 -18.18 17.14
N SER A 86 -19.48 -18.25 17.26
CA SER A 86 -18.70 -17.80 18.43
C SER A 86 -18.42 -16.28 18.45
N GLY A 87 -19.21 -15.50 17.69
CA GLY A 87 -19.13 -14.06 17.54
C GLY A 87 -20.54 -13.44 17.47
N GLN A 88 -20.62 -12.11 17.54
CA GLN A 88 -21.90 -11.38 17.48
C GLN A 88 -22.59 -11.48 16.12
N TYR A 89 -21.82 -11.65 15.04
CA TYR A 89 -22.33 -11.73 13.67
C TYR A 89 -21.75 -12.94 12.93
N LYS A 90 -22.53 -13.53 12.01
CA LYS A 90 -22.06 -14.61 11.12
C LYS A 90 -21.45 -14.10 9.81
N THR A 91 -21.68 -12.84 9.47
CA THR A 91 -21.29 -12.19 8.21
C THR A 91 -20.62 -10.85 8.48
N VAL A 92 -19.64 -10.48 7.64
CA VAL A 92 -18.90 -9.22 7.75
C VAL A 92 -19.81 -8.03 7.43
N THR A 93 -20.73 -8.19 6.47
CA THR A 93 -21.74 -7.18 6.11
C THR A 93 -22.63 -6.81 7.30
N ALA A 94 -23.06 -7.79 8.12
CA ALA A 94 -23.89 -7.50 9.29
C ALA A 94 -23.12 -6.72 10.36
N ALA A 95 -21.84 -7.03 10.60
CA ALA A 95 -20.99 -6.26 11.52
C ALA A 95 -20.75 -4.83 11.03
N ILE A 96 -20.51 -4.63 9.73
CA ILE A 96 -20.39 -3.30 9.12
C ILE A 96 -21.71 -2.52 9.24
N ASN A 97 -22.85 -3.17 9.02
CA ASN A 97 -24.18 -2.55 9.15
C ASN A 97 -24.54 -2.21 10.62
N SER A 98 -23.88 -2.81 11.60
CA SER A 98 -24.02 -2.47 13.02
C SER A 98 -23.21 -1.25 13.48
N TYR A 99 -22.49 -0.59 12.56
CA TYR A 99 -21.78 0.67 12.83
C TYR A 99 -22.77 1.74 13.37
N PRO A 100 -22.58 2.26 14.60
CA PRO A 100 -23.53 3.19 15.20
C PRO A 100 -23.61 4.53 14.47
N LYS A 101 -24.83 5.08 14.35
CA LYS A 101 -25.01 6.49 13.99
C LYS A 101 -24.26 7.37 14.98
N ASN A 102 -23.48 8.33 14.48
CA ASN A 102 -22.62 9.22 15.28
C ASN A 102 -21.50 8.52 16.08
N HIS A 103 -21.05 7.32 15.68
CA HIS A 103 -19.86 6.68 16.28
C HIS A 103 -18.65 7.62 16.29
N ARG A 104 -17.93 7.65 17.42
CA ARG A 104 -16.73 8.49 17.61
C ARG A 104 -15.50 7.61 17.77
N GLY A 105 -14.40 8.03 17.17
CA GLY A 105 -13.15 7.26 17.14
C GLY A 105 -13.19 6.12 16.13
N ARG A 106 -12.29 5.15 16.31
CA ARG A 106 -12.11 3.98 15.45
C ARG A 106 -13.15 2.90 15.78
N TYR A 107 -13.73 2.28 14.74
CA TYR A 107 -14.69 1.18 14.91
C TYR A 107 -14.03 -0.14 14.50
N VAL A 108 -13.84 -1.03 15.47
CA VAL A 108 -13.01 -2.23 15.32
C VAL A 108 -13.89 -3.46 15.09
N ILE A 109 -13.73 -4.06 13.91
CA ILE A 109 -14.39 -5.29 13.49
C ILE A 109 -13.33 -6.40 13.42
N TYR A 110 -13.48 -7.42 14.25
CA TYR A 110 -12.69 -8.65 14.21
C TYR A 110 -13.42 -9.71 13.39
N VAL A 111 -12.77 -10.31 12.41
CA VAL A 111 -13.32 -11.38 11.57
C VAL A 111 -12.49 -12.65 11.75
N LYS A 112 -13.02 -13.60 12.53
CA LYS A 112 -12.37 -14.89 12.75
C LYS A 112 -12.15 -15.65 11.45
N MET A 113 -11.23 -16.62 11.50
CA MET A 113 -10.92 -17.52 10.38
C MET A 113 -12.19 -18.09 9.72
N GLY A 114 -12.13 -18.21 8.40
CA GLY A 114 -13.24 -18.64 7.56
C GLY A 114 -13.21 -17.97 6.19
N VAL A 115 -13.96 -18.58 5.26
CA VAL A 115 -14.19 -18.05 3.92
C VAL A 115 -15.58 -17.42 3.87
N TYR A 116 -15.62 -16.11 3.66
CA TYR A 116 -16.82 -15.27 3.67
C TYR A 116 -17.21 -14.89 2.24
N HIS A 117 -18.25 -15.54 1.72
CA HIS A 117 -18.78 -15.28 0.37
C HIS A 117 -19.73 -14.07 0.42
N GLU A 118 -19.18 -12.87 0.33
CA GLU A 118 -19.91 -11.61 0.55
C GLU A 118 -19.44 -10.52 -0.43
N TYR A 119 -20.38 -9.69 -0.90
CA TYR A 119 -20.08 -8.47 -1.66
C TYR A 119 -20.27 -7.27 -0.73
N ILE A 120 -19.16 -6.64 -0.34
CA ILE A 120 -19.14 -5.64 0.73
C ILE A 120 -18.86 -4.25 0.16
N THR A 121 -19.63 -3.27 0.60
CA THR A 121 -19.33 -1.84 0.38
C THR A 121 -19.41 -1.10 1.71
N ILE A 122 -18.27 -0.58 2.17
CA ILE A 122 -18.22 0.43 3.24
C ILE A 122 -18.49 1.77 2.57
N ASP A 123 -19.62 2.39 2.91
CA ASP A 123 -19.98 3.74 2.45
C ASP A 123 -19.11 4.84 3.10
N ALA A 124 -19.30 6.08 2.65
CA ALA A 124 -18.52 7.23 3.11
C ALA A 124 -18.90 7.70 4.54
N GLU A 125 -20.05 7.30 5.08
CA GLU A 125 -20.48 7.65 6.44
C GLU A 125 -19.79 6.76 7.50
N LYS A 126 -19.52 5.50 7.15
CA LYS A 126 -18.81 4.50 7.96
C LYS A 126 -17.28 4.70 7.98
N ARG A 127 -16.86 5.87 8.47
CA ARG A 127 -15.45 6.29 8.58
C ARG A 127 -14.71 5.55 9.70
N LYS A 128 -13.37 5.57 9.66
CA LYS A 128 -12.47 5.03 10.70
C LYS A 128 -12.72 3.55 11.07
N ILE A 129 -13.29 2.73 10.18
CA ILE A 129 -13.36 1.28 10.42
C ILE A 129 -11.93 0.70 10.43
N LEU A 130 -11.65 -0.17 11.40
CA LEU A 130 -10.56 -1.14 11.33
C LEU A 130 -11.16 -2.54 11.21
N LEU A 131 -10.84 -3.22 10.12
CA LEU A 131 -11.22 -4.61 9.86
C LEU A 131 -9.97 -5.48 10.01
N TYR A 132 -9.97 -6.48 10.90
CA TYR A 132 -8.85 -7.42 11.01
C TYR A 132 -9.26 -8.87 11.11
N GLY A 133 -8.42 -9.78 10.62
CA GLY A 133 -8.63 -11.22 10.66
C GLY A 133 -7.49 -12.02 11.26
N ASP A 134 -7.64 -13.35 11.23
CA ASP A 134 -6.71 -14.34 11.80
C ASP A 134 -5.51 -14.66 10.91
N GLY A 135 -5.25 -13.84 9.89
CA GLY A 135 -4.19 -14.03 8.91
C GLY A 135 -4.73 -14.12 7.48
N LEU A 136 -3.91 -13.70 6.52
CA LEU A 136 -4.24 -13.67 5.10
C LEU A 136 -4.51 -15.06 4.47
N THR A 137 -4.12 -16.15 5.12
CA THR A 137 -4.47 -17.52 4.72
C THR A 137 -5.74 -18.04 5.39
N ASN A 138 -6.20 -17.39 6.46
CA ASN A 138 -7.18 -17.93 7.41
C ASN A 138 -8.52 -17.20 7.32
N THR A 139 -8.50 -15.87 7.19
CA THR A 139 -9.71 -15.05 6.98
C THR A 139 -9.73 -14.54 5.55
N ILE A 140 -10.70 -14.98 4.75
CA ILE A 140 -10.81 -14.67 3.31
C ILE A 140 -12.21 -14.13 3.01
N ILE A 141 -12.31 -12.92 2.46
CA ILE A 141 -13.54 -12.37 1.87
C ILE A 141 -13.46 -12.60 0.36
N THR A 142 -14.47 -13.27 -0.22
CA THR A 142 -14.39 -13.81 -1.58
C THR A 142 -15.67 -13.60 -2.39
N GLY A 143 -15.51 -13.29 -3.68
CA GLY A 143 -16.58 -13.10 -4.66
C GLY A 143 -16.15 -13.53 -6.07
N ASN A 144 -17.01 -13.35 -7.07
CA ASN A 144 -16.76 -13.76 -8.46
C ASN A 144 -17.47 -12.90 -9.53
N LYS A 145 -17.97 -11.70 -9.18
CA LYS A 145 -18.48 -10.73 -10.16
C LYS A 145 -17.39 -10.31 -11.14
N ASN A 146 -17.77 -10.07 -12.39
CA ASN A 146 -16.82 -9.82 -13.48
C ASN A 146 -17.47 -9.07 -14.65
N ARG A 147 -16.66 -8.56 -15.58
CA ARG A 147 -17.14 -7.81 -16.76
C ARG A 147 -17.82 -8.70 -17.79
N GLN A 148 -17.39 -9.96 -17.94
CA GLN A 148 -18.01 -10.88 -18.90
C GLN A 148 -19.49 -11.15 -18.58
N SER A 149 -19.91 -11.06 -17.31
CA SER A 149 -21.33 -11.13 -16.90
C SER A 149 -22.11 -9.81 -17.04
N GLY A 150 -21.60 -8.83 -17.81
CA GLY A 150 -22.30 -7.59 -18.14
C GLY A 150 -22.15 -6.43 -17.14
N LEU A 151 -21.44 -6.63 -16.01
CA LEU A 151 -21.24 -5.60 -14.98
C LEU A 151 -20.11 -4.63 -15.36
N GLY A 152 -20.23 -3.34 -15.05
CA GLY A 152 -19.12 -2.39 -15.17
C GLY A 152 -18.00 -2.75 -14.18
N THR A 153 -16.73 -2.48 -14.53
CA THR A 153 -15.55 -2.84 -13.70
C THR A 153 -15.69 -2.41 -12.23
N ASN A 154 -16.22 -1.20 -11.97
CA ASN A 154 -16.49 -0.68 -10.62
C ASN A 154 -17.40 -1.60 -9.77
N GLU A 155 -18.35 -2.28 -10.42
CA GLU A 155 -19.39 -3.12 -9.81
C GLU A 155 -18.92 -4.56 -9.58
N THR A 156 -17.77 -4.94 -10.16
CA THR A 156 -17.17 -6.27 -10.00
C THR A 156 -16.46 -6.47 -8.66
N ALA A 157 -16.23 -5.38 -7.91
CA ALA A 157 -15.49 -5.40 -6.66
C ALA A 157 -16.14 -6.33 -5.62
N THR A 158 -15.36 -7.29 -5.11
CA THR A 158 -15.76 -8.12 -3.97
C THR A 158 -15.83 -7.29 -2.68
N PHE A 159 -14.85 -6.41 -2.46
CA PHE A 159 -14.85 -5.44 -1.37
C PHE A 159 -14.63 -4.02 -1.90
N SER A 160 -15.47 -3.07 -1.49
CA SER A 160 -15.31 -1.63 -1.75
C SER A 160 -15.23 -0.86 -0.43
N THR A 161 -14.33 0.13 -0.34
CA THR A 161 -14.34 1.11 0.75
C THR A 161 -14.30 2.55 0.25
N LEU A 162 -15.32 3.31 0.60
CA LEU A 162 -15.46 4.75 0.39
C LEU A 162 -15.23 5.52 1.71
N GLY A 163 -15.20 4.84 2.85
CA GLY A 163 -14.99 5.44 4.17
C GLY A 163 -13.54 5.86 4.40
N ASP A 164 -13.35 7.12 4.80
CA ASP A 164 -12.03 7.64 5.21
C ASP A 164 -11.43 6.89 6.41
N ASP A 165 -10.10 6.92 6.52
CA ASP A 165 -9.31 6.37 7.63
C ASP A 165 -9.54 4.88 7.88
N PHE A 166 -9.99 4.17 6.84
CA PHE A 166 -10.17 2.72 6.82
C PHE A 166 -8.83 1.99 6.99
N ILE A 167 -8.81 0.95 7.80
CA ILE A 167 -7.66 0.07 7.97
C ILE A 167 -8.10 -1.38 7.81
N ALA A 168 -7.46 -2.14 6.93
CA ALA A 168 -7.53 -3.60 6.90
C ALA A 168 -6.23 -4.22 7.42
N MET A 169 -6.31 -5.27 8.24
CA MET A 169 -5.14 -6.02 8.68
C MET A 169 -5.34 -7.53 8.62
N SER A 170 -4.32 -8.27 8.17
CA SER A 170 -4.23 -9.74 8.35
C SER A 170 -5.44 -10.50 7.78
N ILE A 171 -5.89 -10.11 6.58
CA ILE A 171 -7.09 -10.62 5.90
C ILE A 171 -6.84 -10.70 4.39
N ALA A 172 -7.44 -11.65 3.70
CA ALA A 172 -7.44 -11.72 2.25
C ALA A 172 -8.75 -11.23 1.63
N PHE A 173 -8.64 -10.58 0.48
CA PHE A 173 -9.74 -10.20 -0.39
C PHE A 173 -9.54 -10.85 -1.76
N GLU A 174 -10.58 -11.49 -2.28
CA GLU A 174 -10.44 -12.36 -3.44
C GLU A 174 -11.59 -12.20 -4.45
N ASN A 175 -11.24 -12.15 -5.73
CA ASN A 175 -12.18 -12.37 -6.82
C ASN A 175 -11.81 -13.65 -7.59
N LYS A 176 -12.64 -14.69 -7.44
CA LYS A 176 -12.49 -16.03 -8.03
C LYS A 176 -13.03 -16.16 -9.46
N ALA A 177 -13.38 -15.08 -10.15
CA ALA A 177 -13.96 -15.17 -11.50
C ALA A 177 -13.04 -15.84 -12.55
N GLY A 178 -11.71 -15.76 -12.36
CA GLY A 178 -10.72 -16.41 -13.23
C GLY A 178 -10.34 -15.60 -14.47
N PRO A 179 -9.26 -15.99 -15.19
CA PRO A 179 -8.65 -15.16 -16.24
C PRO A 179 -9.46 -15.10 -17.54
N LYS A 180 -10.51 -15.92 -17.69
CA LYS A 180 -11.44 -15.87 -18.82
C LYS A 180 -12.52 -14.78 -18.65
N ALA A 181 -12.78 -14.35 -17.42
CA ALA A 181 -13.92 -13.52 -17.05
C ALA A 181 -13.73 -12.00 -17.32
N GLN A 182 -12.62 -11.62 -17.95
CA GLN A 182 -12.18 -10.23 -18.13
C GLN A 182 -11.97 -9.53 -16.77
N GLN A 183 -12.28 -8.23 -16.65
CA GLN A 183 -12.07 -7.46 -15.43
C GLN A 183 -12.87 -8.02 -14.25
N ALA A 184 -12.20 -8.28 -13.12
CA ALA A 184 -12.80 -8.89 -11.93
C ALA A 184 -12.11 -8.41 -10.65
N VAL A 185 -12.58 -7.30 -10.09
CA VAL A 185 -11.94 -6.59 -8.98
C VAL A 185 -12.09 -7.36 -7.65
N ALA A 186 -10.98 -7.54 -6.92
CA ALA A 186 -10.99 -8.05 -5.55
C ALA A 186 -11.29 -6.92 -4.56
N VAL A 187 -10.56 -5.79 -4.67
CA VAL A 187 -10.73 -4.61 -3.80
C VAL A 187 -10.78 -3.32 -4.60
N ARG A 188 -11.77 -2.47 -4.31
CA ARG A 188 -11.83 -1.07 -4.76
C ARG A 188 -11.70 -0.11 -3.57
N VAL A 189 -10.83 0.89 -3.69
CA VAL A 189 -10.52 1.83 -2.61
C VAL A 189 -10.69 3.27 -3.09
N GLU A 190 -11.54 4.03 -2.38
CA GLU A 190 -11.85 5.43 -2.68
C GLU A 190 -11.77 6.37 -1.46
N GLY A 191 -11.85 5.82 -0.23
CA GLY A 191 -11.73 6.59 1.02
C GLY A 191 -10.31 7.11 1.27
N GLN A 192 -10.21 8.33 1.82
CA GLN A 192 -8.91 8.97 2.10
C GLN A 192 -8.17 8.24 3.23
N ARG A 193 -6.84 8.21 3.14
CA ARG A 193 -5.94 7.66 4.18
C ARG A 193 -6.24 6.19 4.51
N SER A 194 -6.56 5.41 3.47
CA SER A 194 -6.81 3.97 3.59
C SER A 194 -5.50 3.19 3.77
N VAL A 195 -5.47 2.23 4.71
CA VAL A 195 -4.31 1.38 4.97
C VAL A 195 -4.64 -0.10 4.87
N PHE A 196 -3.73 -0.88 4.26
CA PHE A 196 -3.78 -2.33 4.24
C PHE A 196 -2.44 -2.89 4.76
N PHE A 197 -2.47 -3.70 5.82
CA PHE A 197 -1.27 -4.24 6.45
C PHE A 197 -1.33 -5.77 6.64
N ARG A 198 -0.39 -6.50 6.02
CA ARG A 198 -0.39 -7.97 5.97
C ARG A 198 -1.67 -8.54 5.34
N CYS A 199 -2.17 -7.88 4.28
CA CYS A 199 -3.35 -8.33 3.54
C CYS A 199 -2.95 -9.04 2.25
N ALA A 200 -3.80 -9.93 1.76
CA ALA A 200 -3.67 -10.51 0.41
C ALA A 200 -4.78 -10.01 -0.52
N PHE A 201 -4.43 -9.82 -1.79
CA PHE A 201 -5.33 -9.39 -2.86
C PHE A 201 -5.23 -10.41 -3.98
N LEU A 202 -6.28 -11.22 -4.12
CA LEU A 202 -6.27 -12.42 -4.96
C LEU A 202 -7.19 -12.22 -6.17
N GLY A 203 -6.64 -12.21 -7.38
CA GLY A 203 -7.42 -12.05 -8.60
C GLY A 203 -6.64 -12.43 -9.86
N TYR A 204 -7.11 -11.93 -11.00
CA TYR A 204 -6.45 -12.08 -12.30
C TYR A 204 -6.35 -10.71 -12.97
N GLN A 205 -7.31 -10.36 -13.83
CA GLN A 205 -7.38 -9.04 -14.43
C GLN A 205 -8.06 -8.05 -13.47
N ASP A 206 -7.49 -6.84 -13.33
CA ASP A 206 -8.02 -5.73 -12.52
C ASP A 206 -8.14 -6.05 -10.99
N THR A 207 -7.23 -6.84 -10.40
CA THR A 207 -7.34 -7.29 -8.98
C THR A 207 -7.52 -6.16 -7.96
N LEU A 208 -6.62 -5.17 -7.93
CA LEU A 208 -6.59 -4.07 -6.97
C LEU A 208 -6.88 -2.74 -7.66
N TYR A 209 -8.07 -2.20 -7.40
CA TYR A 209 -8.51 -0.91 -7.89
C TYR A 209 -8.28 0.19 -6.84
N ALA A 210 -7.05 0.70 -6.82
CA ALA A 210 -6.63 1.87 -6.03
C ALA A 210 -7.19 3.16 -6.65
N ASN A 211 -8.52 3.31 -6.64
CA ASN A 211 -9.23 4.29 -7.49
C ASN A 211 -9.05 5.74 -7.04
N ARG A 212 -9.26 6.07 -5.76
CA ARG A 212 -9.22 7.46 -5.26
C ARG A 212 -8.65 7.59 -3.85
N GLY A 213 -8.20 8.80 -3.54
CA GLY A 213 -7.66 9.16 -2.23
C GLY A 213 -6.21 8.70 -2.01
N VAL A 214 -5.67 9.07 -0.86
CA VAL A 214 -4.31 8.67 -0.44
C VAL A 214 -4.36 7.28 0.19
N GLN A 215 -3.51 6.36 -0.26
CA GLN A 215 -3.57 4.94 0.11
C GLN A 215 -2.18 4.35 0.41
N PHE A 216 -2.09 3.51 1.44
CA PHE A 216 -0.85 2.85 1.84
C PHE A 216 -1.02 1.34 2.04
N TYR A 217 -0.16 0.55 1.39
CA TYR A 217 -0.16 -0.91 1.44
C TYR A 217 1.18 -1.39 1.97
N ARG A 218 1.19 -2.28 2.97
CA ARG A 218 2.42 -2.70 3.66
C ARG A 218 2.43 -4.18 3.98
N ASN A 219 3.53 -4.86 3.66
CA ASN A 219 3.70 -6.30 3.89
C ASN A 219 2.56 -7.14 3.25
N CYS A 220 2.01 -6.68 2.12
CA CYS A 220 0.90 -7.32 1.43
C CYS A 220 1.38 -8.34 0.39
N GLU A 221 0.47 -9.19 -0.07
CA GLU A 221 0.67 -10.05 -1.24
C GLU A 221 -0.39 -9.72 -2.29
N ILE A 222 0.01 -9.33 -3.50
CA ILE A 222 -0.90 -8.86 -4.56
C ILE A 222 -0.71 -9.74 -5.78
N TYR A 223 -1.78 -10.42 -6.20
CA TYR A 223 -1.77 -11.40 -7.28
C TYR A 223 -2.61 -10.94 -8.47
N GLY A 224 -2.11 -11.12 -9.69
CA GLY A 224 -2.91 -10.91 -10.89
C GLY A 224 -2.15 -11.05 -12.20
N THR A 225 -2.80 -10.68 -13.31
CA THR A 225 -2.31 -10.85 -14.68
C THR A 225 -2.25 -9.52 -15.43
N ILE A 226 -3.40 -8.98 -15.84
CA ILE A 226 -3.54 -7.76 -16.62
C ILE A 226 -3.99 -6.62 -15.70
N ASP A 227 -3.29 -5.48 -15.77
CA ASP A 227 -3.64 -4.21 -15.09
C ASP A 227 -4.00 -4.41 -13.60
N PHE A 228 -3.34 -5.36 -12.94
CA PHE A 228 -3.87 -5.88 -11.67
C PHE A 228 -3.62 -4.97 -10.46
N ILE A 229 -2.85 -3.90 -10.65
CA ILE A 229 -2.78 -2.73 -9.76
C ILE A 229 -3.10 -1.49 -10.59
N PHE A 230 -4.31 -0.97 -10.48
CA PHE A 230 -4.80 0.12 -11.32
C PHE A 230 -5.65 1.12 -10.55
N GLY A 231 -5.90 2.27 -11.16
CA GLY A 231 -6.71 3.33 -10.57
C GLY A 231 -6.07 4.70 -10.66
N MET A 232 -6.52 5.64 -9.83
CA MET A 232 -6.16 7.05 -9.88
C MET A 232 -5.94 7.63 -8.45
N GLY A 233 -5.62 6.77 -7.48
CA GLY A 233 -5.27 7.16 -6.12
C GLY A 233 -3.84 7.69 -6.01
N THR A 234 -3.52 8.32 -4.88
CA THR A 234 -2.14 8.62 -4.48
C THR A 234 -1.64 7.41 -3.69
N THR A 235 -1.02 6.46 -4.39
CA THR A 235 -0.81 5.09 -3.86
C THR A 235 0.66 4.82 -3.59
N LEU A 236 0.95 4.20 -2.44
CA LEU A 236 2.26 3.64 -2.12
C LEU A 236 2.12 2.21 -1.57
N ILE A 237 2.88 1.29 -2.17
CA ILE A 237 2.98 -0.10 -1.79
C ILE A 237 4.41 -0.35 -1.30
N GLN A 238 4.58 -0.70 -0.03
CA GLN A 238 5.89 -0.92 0.61
C GLN A 238 6.08 -2.36 1.07
N ASN A 239 7.31 -2.89 0.92
CA ASN A 239 7.75 -4.19 1.47
C ASN A 239 6.75 -5.33 1.19
N SER A 240 6.18 -5.37 -0.01
CA SER A 240 5.11 -6.29 -0.39
C SER A 240 5.56 -7.24 -1.50
N LYS A 241 4.90 -8.39 -1.64
CA LYS A 241 5.11 -9.30 -2.77
C LYS A 241 4.08 -9.01 -3.85
N ILE A 242 4.54 -8.96 -5.09
CA ILE A 242 3.76 -8.73 -6.29
C ILE A 242 3.91 -10.00 -7.13
N LEU A 243 2.88 -10.85 -7.11
CA LEU A 243 2.92 -12.20 -7.67
C LEU A 243 2.17 -12.24 -9.00
N VAL A 244 2.93 -12.29 -10.09
CA VAL A 244 2.35 -12.25 -11.43
C VAL A 244 1.89 -13.66 -11.82
N ARG A 245 0.60 -13.82 -12.06
CA ARG A 245 -0.04 -15.10 -12.39
C ARG A 245 0.08 -15.45 -13.87
N LYS A 246 -0.24 -16.71 -14.19
CA LYS A 246 -0.38 -17.18 -15.56
C LYS A 246 -1.68 -16.63 -16.17
N PRO A 247 -1.65 -15.87 -17.28
CA PRO A 247 -2.84 -15.45 -17.99
C PRO A 247 -3.36 -16.56 -18.91
N ILE A 248 -4.47 -16.32 -19.62
CA ILE A 248 -4.84 -17.22 -20.73
C ILE A 248 -3.83 -17.09 -21.88
N GLN A 249 -3.76 -18.12 -22.73
CA GLN A 249 -2.86 -18.16 -23.88
C GLN A 249 -3.05 -16.94 -24.79
N GLY A 250 -1.94 -16.33 -25.24
CA GLY A 250 -1.94 -15.15 -26.11
C GLY A 250 -2.06 -13.81 -25.39
N GLN A 251 -2.42 -13.79 -24.10
CA GLN A 251 -2.36 -12.58 -23.28
C GLN A 251 -0.94 -12.28 -22.76
N GLN A 252 -0.77 -11.05 -22.28
CA GLN A 252 0.43 -10.53 -21.64
C GLN A 252 0.06 -10.07 -20.23
N ASN A 253 1.02 -10.06 -19.32
CA ASN A 253 0.82 -9.54 -17.97
C ASN A 253 1.29 -8.09 -17.86
N ILE A 254 0.57 -7.29 -17.07
CA ILE A 254 0.91 -5.90 -16.75
C ILE A 254 0.67 -5.67 -15.26
N VAL A 255 1.71 -5.22 -14.54
CA VAL A 255 1.61 -4.99 -13.10
C VAL A 255 0.80 -3.73 -12.77
N VAL A 256 1.16 -2.59 -13.38
CA VAL A 256 0.57 -1.27 -13.05
C VAL A 256 -0.15 -0.63 -14.24
N ALA A 257 -1.36 -0.11 -14.01
CA ALA A 257 -2.11 0.70 -14.97
C ALA A 257 -2.70 1.96 -14.30
N ASP A 258 -1.88 2.99 -14.11
CA ASP A 258 -2.36 4.25 -13.50
C ASP A 258 -3.19 5.08 -14.49
N GLY A 259 -4.30 5.61 -13.99
CA GLY A 259 -5.34 6.34 -14.71
C GLY A 259 -5.28 7.86 -14.53
N SER A 260 -4.15 8.42 -14.11
CA SER A 260 -3.98 9.89 -14.00
C SER A 260 -4.23 10.58 -15.34
N SER A 261 -5.24 11.44 -15.38
CA SER A 261 -5.80 11.99 -16.63
C SER A 261 -5.37 13.42 -16.96
N ASN A 262 -4.77 14.16 -16.01
CA ASN A 262 -4.24 15.49 -16.26
C ASN A 262 -3.03 15.83 -15.36
N LYS A 263 -2.22 16.80 -15.80
CA LYS A 263 -0.96 17.21 -15.15
C LYS A 263 -1.08 17.77 -13.73
N PHE A 264 -2.26 18.20 -13.30
CA PHE A 264 -2.46 18.82 -11.98
C PHE A 264 -2.75 17.79 -10.88
N MET A 265 -2.92 16.51 -11.25
CA MET A 265 -3.18 15.45 -10.29
C MET A 265 -1.91 15.00 -9.56
N HIS A 266 -1.94 15.03 -8.23
CA HIS A 266 -0.95 14.39 -7.38
C HIS A 266 -1.30 12.92 -7.15
N THR A 267 -1.44 12.18 -8.24
CA THR A 267 -1.88 10.78 -8.28
C THR A 267 -0.85 9.92 -9.01
N GLY A 268 -0.89 8.62 -8.79
CA GLY A 268 0.10 7.67 -9.28
C GLY A 268 0.27 6.48 -8.34
N ILE A 269 0.91 5.44 -8.85
CA ILE A 269 1.17 4.20 -8.10
C ILE A 269 2.68 4.06 -7.90
N VAL A 270 3.11 4.00 -6.64
CA VAL A 270 4.52 3.79 -6.25
C VAL A 270 4.68 2.42 -5.61
N LEU A 271 5.60 1.61 -6.11
CA LEU A 271 6.07 0.37 -5.50
C LEU A 271 7.47 0.60 -4.94
N GLN A 272 7.63 0.46 -3.62
CA GLN A 272 8.90 0.65 -2.92
C GLN A 272 9.31 -0.61 -2.15
N ASN A 273 10.54 -1.10 -2.39
CA ASN A 273 11.11 -2.26 -1.69
C ASN A 273 10.22 -3.51 -1.75
N CYS A 274 9.51 -3.71 -2.86
CA CYS A 274 8.69 -4.88 -3.13
C CYS A 274 9.46 -5.93 -3.94
N SER A 275 8.95 -7.16 -3.97
CA SER A 275 9.46 -8.22 -4.85
C SER A 275 8.43 -8.51 -5.94
N ILE A 276 8.79 -8.29 -7.20
CA ILE A 276 7.98 -8.64 -8.37
C ILE A 276 8.50 -9.98 -8.91
N ILE A 277 7.70 -11.02 -8.71
CA ILE A 277 8.05 -12.43 -8.94
C ILE A 277 6.93 -13.12 -9.72
N PRO A 278 7.24 -14.16 -10.51
CA PRO A 278 6.20 -15.02 -11.07
C PRO A 278 5.55 -15.84 -9.95
N ASP A 279 4.24 -16.02 -10.03
CA ASP A 279 3.53 -17.04 -9.28
C ASP A 279 3.97 -18.45 -9.73
N ILE A 280 3.74 -19.46 -8.89
CA ILE A 280 4.13 -20.86 -9.16
C ILE A 280 3.57 -21.39 -10.49
N GLU A 281 2.37 -20.95 -10.90
CA GLU A 281 1.78 -21.35 -12.18
C GLU A 281 2.41 -20.63 -13.39
N LEU A 282 2.95 -19.42 -13.20
CA LEU A 282 3.64 -18.67 -14.26
C LEU A 282 5.08 -19.13 -14.44
N TYR A 283 5.76 -19.57 -13.38
CA TYR A 283 7.20 -19.87 -13.40
C TYR A 283 7.68 -20.76 -14.57
N PRO A 284 6.97 -21.85 -14.97
CA PRO A 284 7.36 -22.67 -16.13
C PRO A 284 7.22 -21.98 -17.49
N TYR A 285 6.42 -20.91 -17.56
CA TYR A 285 6.09 -20.17 -18.79
C TYR A 285 6.68 -18.75 -18.81
N ARG A 286 7.47 -18.38 -17.81
CA ARG A 286 7.87 -16.98 -17.56
C ARG A 286 8.68 -16.33 -18.68
N TYR A 287 9.36 -17.12 -19.52
CA TYR A 287 10.07 -16.63 -20.71
C TYR A 287 9.20 -16.57 -21.99
N THR A 288 8.02 -17.21 -22.00
CA THR A 288 7.10 -17.23 -23.15
C THR A 288 5.90 -16.31 -22.96
N VAL A 289 5.45 -16.11 -21.72
CA VAL A 289 4.42 -15.13 -21.34
C VAL A 289 5.10 -13.79 -21.04
N LYS A 290 4.90 -12.81 -21.94
CA LYS A 290 5.44 -11.46 -21.76
C LYS A 290 4.82 -10.77 -20.54
N THR A 291 5.66 -10.22 -19.67
CA THR A 291 5.26 -9.42 -18.51
C THR A 291 5.89 -8.03 -18.53
N TYR A 292 5.08 -7.00 -18.35
CA TYR A 292 5.49 -5.59 -18.28
C TYR A 292 5.21 -4.98 -16.90
N LEU A 293 6.06 -4.03 -16.48
CA LEU A 293 5.92 -3.28 -15.24
C LEU A 293 4.69 -2.37 -15.27
N ALA A 294 4.45 -1.64 -16.36
CA ALA A 294 3.29 -0.76 -16.48
C ALA A 294 2.85 -0.47 -17.93
N ARG A 295 1.60 0.00 -18.08
CA ARG A 295 1.09 0.66 -19.30
C ARG A 295 0.19 1.86 -18.98
N PRO A 296 0.16 2.92 -19.81
CA PRO A 296 -0.46 4.18 -19.43
C PRO A 296 -1.96 4.23 -19.72
N TRP A 297 -2.81 3.78 -18.79
CA TRP A 297 -4.27 3.78 -18.97
C TRP A 297 -4.85 5.16 -19.31
N LYS A 298 -4.21 6.24 -18.84
CA LYS A 298 -4.52 7.62 -19.23
C LYS A 298 -3.26 8.43 -19.55
N ALA A 299 -3.45 9.54 -20.26
CA ALA A 299 -2.37 10.33 -20.86
C ALA A 299 -1.29 10.86 -19.89
N PHE A 300 -1.59 10.98 -18.59
CA PHE A 300 -0.65 11.44 -17.55
C PHE A 300 -0.31 10.33 -16.54
N SER A 301 -0.48 9.07 -16.95
CA SER A 301 -0.25 7.86 -16.12
C SER A 301 1.10 7.90 -15.42
N ARG A 302 1.11 7.56 -14.13
CA ARG A 302 2.29 7.65 -13.27
C ARG A 302 2.53 6.36 -12.48
N ALA A 303 3.67 5.72 -12.73
CA ALA A 303 4.10 4.50 -12.06
C ALA A 303 5.59 4.59 -11.69
N ILE A 304 5.93 4.44 -10.41
CA ILE A 304 7.32 4.54 -9.94
C ILE A 304 7.73 3.28 -9.16
N PHE A 305 8.91 2.74 -9.47
CA PHE A 305 9.45 1.51 -8.90
C PHE A 305 10.79 1.80 -8.20
N ILE A 306 10.81 1.82 -6.87
CA ILE A 306 11.95 2.20 -6.02
C ILE A 306 12.48 0.98 -5.24
N ASN A 307 13.77 0.68 -5.32
CA ASN A 307 14.47 -0.35 -4.53
C ASN A 307 13.82 -1.76 -4.57
N ASN A 308 13.09 -2.10 -5.63
CA ASN A 308 12.40 -3.39 -5.76
C ASN A 308 13.32 -4.49 -6.27
N TYR A 309 12.96 -5.75 -6.00
CA TYR A 309 13.53 -6.91 -6.68
C TYR A 309 12.65 -7.29 -7.88
N PHE A 310 13.24 -7.43 -9.06
CA PHE A 310 12.57 -7.97 -10.27
C PHE A 310 13.21 -9.29 -10.69
N ASP A 311 12.40 -10.34 -10.75
CA ASP A 311 12.82 -11.66 -11.25
C ASP A 311 12.96 -11.67 -12.80
N ASP A 312 13.46 -12.77 -13.36
CA ASP A 312 14.07 -12.89 -14.70
C ASP A 312 13.11 -12.84 -15.92
N PHE A 313 11.85 -12.48 -15.68
CA PHE A 313 10.72 -12.60 -16.62
C PHE A 313 10.14 -11.27 -17.10
N ILE A 314 10.55 -10.15 -16.49
CA ILE A 314 10.18 -8.81 -16.92
C ILE A 314 10.80 -8.54 -18.30
N GLN A 315 9.99 -8.10 -19.26
CA GLN A 315 10.46 -7.78 -20.61
C GLN A 315 11.48 -6.63 -20.58
N ARG A 316 12.46 -6.66 -21.48
CA ARG A 316 13.57 -5.68 -21.53
C ARG A 316 13.08 -4.26 -21.73
N GLU A 317 12.05 -4.10 -22.55
CA GLU A 317 11.29 -2.87 -22.80
C GLU A 317 10.70 -2.27 -21.51
N GLY A 318 10.41 -3.10 -20.50
CA GLY A 318 9.85 -2.77 -19.19
C GLY A 318 8.39 -2.33 -19.22
N TYR A 319 8.03 -1.47 -20.16
CA TYR A 319 6.71 -0.87 -20.30
C TYR A 319 6.13 -1.10 -21.69
N MET A 320 4.81 -1.05 -21.80
CA MET A 320 4.11 -1.10 -23.09
C MET A 320 3.18 0.11 -23.27
N ILE A 321 2.88 0.44 -24.53
CA ILE A 321 1.86 1.44 -24.86
C ILE A 321 0.47 0.96 -24.44
N TRP A 322 -0.47 1.87 -24.23
CA TRP A 322 -1.85 1.51 -23.90
C TRP A 322 -2.55 0.79 -25.06
N SER A 323 -2.56 1.42 -26.24
CA SER A 323 -3.01 0.83 -27.49
C SER A 323 -2.31 1.49 -28.69
N ILE A 324 -2.50 0.95 -29.90
CA ILE A 324 -1.98 1.55 -31.14
C ILE A 324 -2.67 2.89 -31.44
N ASN A 325 -3.98 3.00 -31.17
CA ASN A 325 -4.79 4.18 -31.48
C ASN A 325 -4.66 5.28 -30.42
N GLU A 326 -4.39 4.91 -29.18
CA GLU A 326 -4.23 5.79 -28.01
C GLU A 326 -3.01 5.26 -27.23
N THR A 327 -1.81 5.75 -27.54
CA THR A 327 -0.57 5.23 -26.94
C THR A 327 -0.39 5.68 -25.49
N ASN A 328 -0.90 6.88 -25.16
CA ASN A 328 -0.81 7.57 -23.87
C ASN A 328 0.62 7.78 -23.32
N THR A 329 1.64 7.70 -24.18
CA THR A 329 3.05 7.80 -23.77
C THR A 329 3.52 9.23 -23.50
N ALA A 330 3.06 10.21 -24.30
CA ALA A 330 3.65 11.55 -24.40
C ALA A 330 3.73 12.36 -23.09
N ASN A 331 2.82 12.15 -22.13
CA ASN A 331 2.88 12.80 -20.81
C ASN A 331 2.90 11.78 -19.65
N SER A 332 3.12 10.50 -19.94
CA SER A 332 3.28 9.47 -18.90
C SER A 332 4.59 9.65 -18.12
N TYR A 333 4.60 9.24 -16.85
CA TYR A 333 5.76 9.28 -15.98
C TYR A 333 5.99 7.89 -15.40
N PHE A 334 6.74 7.08 -16.13
CA PHE A 334 7.22 5.77 -15.68
C PHE A 334 8.70 5.85 -15.35
N ALA A 335 9.05 5.39 -14.14
CA ALA A 335 10.35 5.59 -13.52
C ALA A 335 10.78 4.43 -12.62
N GLU A 336 12.03 4.00 -12.75
CA GLU A 336 12.71 3.06 -11.86
C GLU A 336 13.71 3.79 -10.95
N PHE A 337 14.14 3.24 -9.82
CA PHE A 337 15.31 3.68 -9.04
C PHE A 337 15.84 2.56 -8.18
N GLY A 338 17.13 2.20 -8.31
CA GLY A 338 17.80 1.26 -7.39
C GLY A 338 17.19 -0.15 -7.35
N ASN A 339 16.41 -0.52 -8.38
CA ASN A 339 15.85 -1.87 -8.47
C ASN A 339 16.98 -2.89 -8.75
N VAL A 340 16.79 -4.11 -8.27
CA VAL A 340 17.79 -5.19 -8.31
C VAL A 340 17.17 -6.49 -8.83
N GLY A 341 18.02 -7.47 -9.14
CA GLY A 341 17.59 -8.75 -9.69
C GLY A 341 17.66 -8.80 -11.23
N PRO A 342 17.51 -9.99 -11.82
CA PRO A 342 17.74 -10.22 -13.25
C PRO A 342 16.80 -9.41 -14.18
N GLY A 343 15.58 -9.07 -13.75
CA GLY A 343 14.65 -8.23 -14.53
C GLY A 343 14.94 -6.71 -14.45
N ALA A 344 15.84 -6.27 -13.55
CA ALA A 344 16.08 -4.86 -13.27
C ALA A 344 17.03 -4.15 -14.24
N ASN A 345 17.57 -4.84 -15.26
CA ASN A 345 18.40 -4.19 -16.27
C ASN A 345 17.56 -3.23 -17.14
N ALA A 346 17.71 -1.93 -16.88
CA ALA A 346 16.96 -0.86 -17.53
C ALA A 346 17.57 -0.32 -18.85
N THR A 347 18.70 -0.88 -19.32
CA THR A 347 19.40 -0.38 -20.53
C THR A 347 18.59 -0.46 -21.82
N SER A 348 17.59 -1.34 -21.86
CA SER A 348 16.74 -1.61 -23.04
C SER A 348 15.29 -1.15 -22.88
N ARG A 349 15.00 -0.30 -21.88
CA ARG A 349 13.66 0.24 -21.65
C ARG A 349 13.19 1.11 -22.81
N VAL A 350 11.88 1.20 -22.99
CA VAL A 350 11.27 2.07 -24.01
C VAL A 350 11.67 3.54 -23.82
N LYS A 351 12.10 4.19 -24.90
CA LYS A 351 12.64 5.57 -24.91
C LYS A 351 11.63 6.66 -24.51
N TRP A 352 10.34 6.34 -24.41
CA TRP A 352 9.28 7.29 -24.02
C TRP A 352 9.01 7.32 -22.51
N ALA A 353 9.52 6.35 -21.73
CA ALA A 353 9.58 6.45 -20.28
C ALA A 353 10.77 7.34 -19.84
N LYS A 354 10.81 7.83 -18.58
CA LYS A 354 11.55 9.08 -18.27
C LYS A 354 12.65 8.99 -17.18
N GLY A 355 13.93 9.24 -17.54
CA GLY A 355 14.94 9.86 -16.65
C GLY A 355 16.47 9.79 -16.97
N VAL A 356 17.28 9.19 -16.07
CA VAL A 356 18.71 9.49 -15.71
C VAL A 356 19.84 9.12 -16.70
N ILE A 357 21.08 9.39 -16.25
CA ILE A 357 22.27 8.53 -16.40
C ILE A 357 22.83 8.23 -14.98
N ASN A 358 23.32 7.02 -14.66
CA ASN A 358 24.45 6.84 -13.71
C ASN A 358 25.23 5.52 -13.96
N LYS A 359 26.57 5.50 -13.86
CA LYS A 359 27.35 6.27 -12.88
C LYS A 359 28.38 7.28 -13.41
N ASP A 360 28.87 7.11 -14.65
CA ASP A 360 29.90 7.97 -15.23
C ASP A 360 29.55 8.25 -16.71
N GLU A 361 29.35 9.53 -17.03
CA GLU A 361 29.16 10.16 -18.36
C GLU A 361 28.18 9.57 -19.41
N VAL A 362 27.31 10.46 -19.93
CA VAL A 362 26.88 10.54 -21.34
C VAL A 362 26.11 9.35 -21.94
N VAL A 363 24.77 9.40 -21.88
CA VAL A 363 23.84 9.62 -23.03
C VAL A 363 22.38 9.58 -22.53
N ARG A 364 21.54 10.46 -23.07
CA ARG A 364 20.10 10.60 -22.75
C ARG A 364 19.28 9.40 -23.29
N PHE A 365 18.05 9.19 -22.79
CA PHE A 365 17.02 8.21 -23.25
C PHE A 365 16.94 6.83 -22.54
N THR A 366 16.88 6.78 -21.20
CA THR A 366 16.51 5.58 -20.40
C THR A 366 15.54 5.95 -19.25
N ALA A 367 14.97 4.97 -18.54
CA ALA A 367 13.73 5.10 -17.75
C ALA A 367 13.86 5.02 -16.20
N GLU A 368 15.05 5.29 -15.63
CA GLU A 368 15.29 5.39 -14.17
C GLU A 368 15.28 6.87 -13.70
N ILE A 369 15.04 7.23 -12.43
CA ILE A 369 15.07 8.62 -11.88
C ILE A 369 16.17 8.82 -10.82
N THR A 370 16.60 10.06 -10.53
CA THR A 370 17.72 10.31 -9.58
C THR A 370 17.33 10.05 -8.12
N LYS A 371 18.30 9.96 -7.20
CA LYS A 371 18.02 9.81 -5.76
C LYS A 371 17.10 10.92 -5.22
N ASP A 372 17.40 12.18 -5.54
CA ASP A 372 16.60 13.32 -5.09
C ASP A 372 15.22 13.36 -5.77
N GLU A 373 15.13 12.88 -7.02
CA GLU A 373 13.84 12.70 -7.68
C GLU A 373 13.02 11.56 -7.06
N ALA A 374 13.65 10.44 -6.70
CA ALA A 374 13.05 9.27 -6.09
C ALA A 374 12.57 9.55 -4.66
N VAL A 375 13.30 10.35 -3.88
CA VAL A 375 12.86 10.83 -2.56
C VAL A 375 11.46 11.42 -2.63
N ARG A 376 11.10 12.18 -3.68
CA ARG A 376 9.76 12.80 -3.84
C ARG A 376 8.60 11.79 -3.88
N PHE A 377 8.88 10.53 -4.18
CA PHE A 377 7.89 9.44 -4.26
C PHE A 377 7.91 8.52 -3.02
N THR A 378 8.79 8.78 -2.05
CA THR A 378 8.79 8.08 -0.75
C THR A 378 7.64 8.55 0.14
N ALA A 379 7.30 7.78 1.18
CA ALA A 379 6.09 7.97 1.97
C ALA A 379 5.87 9.41 2.47
N GLU A 380 6.92 10.09 2.94
CA GLU A 380 6.78 11.44 3.49
C GLU A 380 6.32 12.47 2.44
N PRO A 381 7.08 12.80 1.37
CA PRO A 381 6.62 13.76 0.37
C PRO A 381 5.49 13.25 -0.53
N TRP A 382 5.34 11.93 -0.72
CA TRP A 382 4.30 11.38 -1.60
C TRP A 382 2.92 11.37 -0.93
N LEU A 383 2.85 10.91 0.31
CA LEU A 383 1.58 10.71 1.05
C LEU A 383 1.34 11.76 2.14
N ASN A 384 2.27 12.67 2.39
CA ASN A 384 2.34 13.48 3.62
C ASN A 384 2.35 12.59 4.89
N ALA A 385 3.08 11.46 4.83
CA ALA A 385 2.90 10.31 5.72
C ALA A 385 2.96 10.62 7.22
N SER A 386 3.87 11.48 7.67
CA SER A 386 3.99 11.85 9.09
C SER A 386 2.69 12.38 9.71
N THR A 387 1.82 12.98 8.90
CA THR A 387 0.55 13.55 9.37
C THR A 387 -0.50 12.50 9.70
N TRP A 388 -0.39 11.26 9.21
CA TRP A 388 -1.45 10.26 9.34
C TRP A 388 -0.99 8.80 9.55
N LEU A 389 0.12 8.34 8.97
CA LEU A 389 0.55 6.95 9.13
C LEU A 389 0.98 6.55 10.56
N PRO A 390 1.68 7.38 11.37
CA PRO A 390 2.01 7.03 12.75
C PRO A 390 0.81 6.60 13.61
N PHE A 391 -0.36 7.13 13.27
CA PHE A 391 -1.61 6.90 13.99
C PHE A 391 -2.25 5.54 13.70
N THR A 392 -1.82 4.87 12.64
CA THR A 392 -2.35 3.57 12.22
C THR A 392 -1.70 2.39 12.94
N SER A 393 -0.61 2.64 13.69
CA SER A 393 0.30 1.63 14.26
C SER A 393 0.96 0.69 13.24
N VAL A 394 0.81 0.96 11.93
CA VAL A 394 1.44 0.22 10.84
C VAL A 394 2.86 0.77 10.61
N PRO A 395 3.89 -0.10 10.55
CA PRO A 395 5.26 0.34 10.26
C PRO A 395 5.38 0.84 8.82
N TYR A 396 6.10 1.94 8.61
CA TYR A 396 6.35 2.49 7.28
C TYR A 396 7.76 3.09 7.20
N ASN A 397 8.36 3.06 6.01
CA ASN A 397 9.62 3.74 5.72
C ASN A 397 9.31 5.15 5.23
N LYS A 398 9.77 6.19 5.94
CA LYS A 398 9.52 7.60 5.59
C LYS A 398 10.19 8.03 4.28
N GLY A 399 11.41 7.56 4.06
CA GLY A 399 12.29 7.89 2.94
C GLY A 399 12.67 6.66 2.12
N LEU A 400 13.82 6.76 1.42
CA LEU A 400 14.43 5.68 0.63
C LEU A 400 14.95 4.52 1.51
#